data_AF-A0A3N7EKI0-F1
#
_entry.id   AF-A0A3N7EKI0-F1
#
_cell.length_a   1.000
_cell.length_b   1.000
_cell.length_c   1.000
_cell.angle_alpha   90.00
_cell.angle_beta   90.00
_cell.angle_gamma   90.00
#
_symmetry.space_group_name_H-M   'P 1'
#
loop_
_entity.id
_entity.type
_entity.pdbx_description
1 polymer ?
#
loop_
_entity_poly.entity_id
_entity_poly.type
_entity_poly.pdbx_seq_one_letter_code
_entity_poly.pdbx_strand_id
1 'polypeptide(L)'
;MYEDDLDNAEDVIYTGQGGHDLTGNKRQIRDQKLERGNLALKNCVEQCVPVRVVRGHECASSYCGRVYTYDGLYKVVQYWAEKGLSGFTVFKYRLRRMEGQPILTTNQVQFSYGRVPQSVAEIRGLVCEDISGGQEDVPIPATNLVDDPPVAPSGYTYCKSLQIAKNVKLPANVSGCNCQGTCVDPRTCACAKLNGSDFPYVQINGGRLIEARAVVFECGPSCGCGPGCVNRTSQRGIKHRLEVFRTPKKGWAVRSWDFIPSGAPVCEYIGALVRTEDTDHVCENNYIFDIDCLQTMRGLGGRERRLGDVSVSAINSFDGDDQKSESVPEFCIDAGSTGNIARFINHSCEPNLFVQCVLSSHHDVKLARVMLFAADNIPPMQELTYDYGYALDSVSGPSGKIKQMPCYCGAADCRKRLF
;
A
#
# COMPACT_ATOMS: atom_id res chain seq x y z
N MET A 1 21.46 -3.72 18.34
CA MET A 1 21.20 -4.67 19.43
C MET A 1 22.49 -4.79 20.18
N TYR A 2 22.45 -4.60 21.49
CA TYR A 2 23.60 -4.88 22.34
C TYR A 2 23.72 -6.39 22.48
N GLU A 3 24.93 -6.89 22.62
CA GLU A 3 25.20 -8.33 22.79
C GLU A 3 24.58 -8.90 24.08
N ASP A 4 24.31 -8.04 25.06
CA ASP A 4 23.74 -8.41 26.36
C ASP A 4 22.19 -8.28 26.43
N ASP A 5 21.53 -7.89 25.33
CA ASP A 5 20.06 -7.79 25.26
C ASP A 5 19.42 -9.19 25.27
N LEU A 6 18.33 -9.37 26.01
CA LEU A 6 17.49 -10.57 25.96
C LEU A 6 16.03 -10.18 25.72
N ASP A 7 15.44 -10.65 24.63
CA ASP A 7 14.09 -10.29 24.23
C ASP A 7 13.15 -11.51 24.28
N ASN A 8 12.37 -11.62 25.36
CA ASN A 8 11.29 -12.63 25.47
C ASN A 8 9.91 -12.00 25.22
N ALA A 9 9.83 -11.08 24.25
CA ALA A 9 8.63 -10.39 23.82
C ALA A 9 7.97 -9.53 24.92
N GLU A 10 7.23 -10.12 25.85
CA GLU A 10 6.56 -9.40 26.95
C GLU A 10 7.48 -9.09 28.14
N ASP A 11 8.60 -9.82 28.27
CA ASP A 11 9.62 -9.61 29.31
C ASP A 11 11.00 -9.45 28.64
N VAL A 12 11.55 -8.24 28.68
CA VAL A 12 12.79 -7.86 27.98
C VAL A 12 13.84 -7.47 28.99
N ILE A 13 15.07 -7.96 28.83
CA ILE A 13 16.24 -7.43 29.52
C ILE A 13 16.97 -6.53 28.53
N TYR A 14 16.90 -5.22 28.78
CA TYR A 14 17.48 -4.19 27.94
C TYR A 14 18.82 -3.71 28.51
N THR A 15 19.84 -3.65 27.66
CA THR A 15 21.18 -3.17 28.04
C THR A 15 21.23 -1.64 27.98
N GLY A 16 21.80 -1.04 29.02
CA GLY A 16 22.02 0.39 29.12
C GLY A 16 22.93 0.93 28.01
N GLN A 17 22.92 2.24 27.85
CA GLN A 17 23.77 2.92 26.87
C GLN A 17 25.18 3.18 27.42
N GLY A 18 26.12 3.36 26.49
CA GLY A 18 27.49 3.83 26.75
C GLY A 18 28.51 2.72 26.57
N GLY A 19 29.73 3.10 26.17
CA GLY A 19 30.85 2.16 25.97
C GLY A 19 30.67 1.11 24.87
N HIS A 20 29.71 1.31 23.96
CA HIS A 20 29.47 0.46 22.79
C HIS A 20 30.24 0.94 21.58
N ASP A 21 30.93 0.04 20.86
CA ASP A 21 31.65 0.35 19.63
C ASP A 21 30.70 0.46 18.43
N LEU A 22 30.44 1.69 17.97
CA LEU A 22 29.52 1.91 16.84
C LEU A 22 30.10 1.54 15.47
N THR A 23 31.41 1.48 15.34
CA THR A 23 32.11 1.42 14.04
C THR A 23 32.78 0.09 13.77
N GLY A 24 33.23 -0.61 14.82
CA GLY A 24 33.90 -1.90 14.69
C GLY A 24 32.95 -3.06 14.94
N ASN A 25 33.27 -3.88 15.92
CA ASN A 25 32.61 -5.18 16.13
C ASN A 25 31.25 -5.10 16.83
N LYS A 26 30.77 -3.88 17.15
CA LYS A 26 29.50 -3.64 17.86
C LYS A 26 29.45 -4.28 19.25
N ARG A 27 30.60 -4.41 19.90
CA ARG A 27 30.71 -4.94 21.26
C ARG A 27 30.96 -3.85 22.29
N GLN A 28 30.84 -4.22 23.56
CA GLN A 28 31.20 -3.35 24.67
C GLN A 28 32.74 -3.21 24.77
N ILE A 29 33.23 -1.97 24.88
CA ILE A 29 34.68 -1.64 24.89
C ILE A 29 35.14 -0.88 26.15
N ARG A 30 34.19 -0.53 27.04
CA ARG A 30 34.47 0.07 28.36
C ARG A 30 33.27 -0.04 29.28
N ASP A 31 33.48 0.13 30.57
CA ASP A 31 32.43 0.15 31.58
C ASP A 31 31.40 1.26 31.31
N GLN A 32 30.12 0.93 31.49
CA GLN A 32 29.02 1.87 31.46
C GLN A 32 28.97 2.73 32.73
N LYS A 33 28.28 3.86 32.64
CA LYS A 33 28.04 4.78 33.77
C LYS A 33 26.55 4.97 33.98
N LEU A 34 26.14 5.16 35.23
CA LEU A 34 24.76 5.46 35.60
C LEU A 34 24.43 6.94 35.34
N GLU A 35 24.39 7.31 34.08
CA GLU A 35 24.14 8.66 33.59
C GLU A 35 23.24 8.61 32.35
N ARG A 36 22.71 9.77 31.90
CA ARG A 36 21.90 9.89 30.68
C ARG A 36 20.72 8.90 30.69
N GLY A 37 20.53 8.11 29.62
CA GLY A 37 19.45 7.13 29.49
C GLY A 37 19.48 6.05 30.57
N ASN A 38 20.65 5.71 31.11
CA ASN A 38 20.75 4.74 32.21
C ASN A 38 20.12 5.31 33.49
N LEU A 39 20.45 6.56 33.82
CA LEU A 39 19.83 7.25 34.95
C LEU A 39 18.33 7.49 34.72
N ALA A 40 17.93 7.81 33.48
CA ALA A 40 16.51 7.97 33.15
C ALA A 40 15.70 6.67 33.34
N LEU A 41 16.23 5.53 32.89
CA LEU A 41 15.59 4.22 33.07
C LEU A 41 15.56 3.80 34.55
N LYS A 42 16.61 4.09 35.31
CA LYS A 42 16.58 3.94 36.78
C LYS A 42 15.43 4.74 37.38
N ASN A 43 15.29 6.01 37.02
CA ASN A 43 14.23 6.86 37.56
C ASN A 43 12.83 6.35 37.16
N CYS A 44 12.69 5.71 35.99
CA CYS A 44 11.44 5.07 35.58
C CYS A 44 11.04 3.92 36.52
N VAL A 45 12.01 3.18 37.08
CA VAL A 45 11.76 2.16 38.12
C VAL A 45 11.17 2.80 39.37
N GLU A 46 11.82 3.86 39.87
CA GLU A 46 11.44 4.53 41.12
C GLU A 46 10.10 5.25 41.02
N GLN A 47 9.83 5.87 39.86
CA GLN A 47 8.64 6.69 39.63
C GLN A 47 7.50 5.91 38.97
N CYS A 48 7.70 4.63 38.66
CA CYS A 48 6.73 3.78 37.95
C CYS A 48 6.26 4.38 36.60
N VAL A 49 7.16 5.10 35.91
CA VAL A 49 6.85 5.73 34.61
C VAL A 49 7.06 4.69 33.49
N PRO A 50 6.05 4.43 32.63
CA PRO A 50 6.20 3.47 31.55
C PRO A 50 7.05 4.03 30.40
N VAL A 51 7.67 3.12 29.66
CA VAL A 51 8.49 3.41 28.47
C VAL A 51 7.85 2.82 27.22
N ARG A 52 7.98 3.52 26.09
CA ARG A 52 7.62 2.97 24.77
C ARG A 52 8.73 2.04 24.29
N VAL A 53 8.37 0.85 23.84
CA VAL A 53 9.31 -0.11 23.24
C VAL A 53 9.08 -0.18 21.74
N VAL A 54 10.15 0.02 20.98
CA VAL A 54 10.17 -0.08 19.51
C VAL A 54 11.23 -1.10 19.13
N ARG A 55 10.85 -2.14 18.37
CA ARG A 55 11.75 -3.21 17.93
C ARG A 55 12.15 -3.01 16.49
N GLY A 56 13.44 -3.20 16.19
CA GLY A 56 13.94 -3.21 14.81
C GLY A 56 14.08 -4.65 14.31
N HIS A 57 13.41 -4.97 13.21
CA HIS A 57 13.43 -6.26 12.54
C HIS A 57 14.22 -6.16 11.26
N GLU A 58 15.02 -7.18 10.94
CA GLU A 58 15.69 -7.25 9.64
C GLU A 58 14.65 -7.50 8.55
N CYS A 59 14.73 -6.72 7.48
CA CYS A 59 13.80 -6.77 6.37
C CYS A 59 14.56 -6.44 5.09
N ALA A 60 14.98 -7.48 4.36
CA ALA A 60 15.73 -7.32 3.11
C ALA A 60 14.97 -6.52 2.04
N SER A 61 13.63 -6.54 2.08
CA SER A 61 12.79 -5.74 1.18
C SER A 61 12.65 -4.27 1.61
N SER A 62 13.04 -3.91 2.84
CA SER A 62 13.02 -2.52 3.30
C SER A 62 14.25 -1.76 2.79
N TYR A 63 14.06 -0.48 2.45
CA TYR A 63 15.13 0.38 1.93
C TYR A 63 16.28 0.61 2.94
N CYS A 64 16.01 0.55 4.23
CA CYS A 64 17.03 0.67 5.28
C CYS A 64 17.49 -0.70 5.81
N GLY A 65 17.08 -1.79 5.15
CA GLY A 65 17.32 -3.17 5.57
C GLY A 65 16.59 -3.57 6.86
N ARG A 66 15.76 -2.68 7.41
CA ARG A 66 15.05 -2.87 8.68
C ARG A 66 13.65 -2.29 8.64
N VAL A 67 12.77 -2.81 9.49
CA VAL A 67 11.47 -2.23 9.81
C VAL A 67 11.38 -2.08 11.32
N TYR A 68 10.77 -1.00 11.80
CA TYR A 68 10.62 -0.75 13.23
C TYR A 68 9.16 -0.88 13.63
N THR A 69 8.84 -1.75 14.58
CA THR A 69 7.47 -1.91 15.11
C THR A 69 7.37 -1.32 16.51
N TYR A 70 6.32 -0.52 16.73
CA TYR A 70 5.93 -0.12 18.08
C TYR A 70 5.16 -1.27 18.74
N ASP A 71 5.69 -1.76 19.87
CA ASP A 71 5.15 -2.93 20.56
C ASP A 71 4.45 -2.59 21.89
N GLY A 72 4.26 -1.29 22.13
CA GLY A 72 3.47 -0.78 23.25
C GLY A 72 4.32 -0.22 24.39
N LEU A 73 3.64 -0.08 25.53
CA LEU A 73 4.16 0.44 26.79
C LEU A 73 4.64 -0.71 27.69
N TYR A 74 5.82 -0.51 28.29
CA TYR A 74 6.45 -1.43 29.23
C TYR A 74 6.78 -0.69 30.52
N LYS A 75 6.65 -1.38 31.65
CA LYS A 75 7.17 -0.90 32.95
C LYS A 75 8.61 -1.33 33.10
N VAL A 76 9.47 -0.45 33.60
CA VAL A 76 10.82 -0.81 34.04
C VAL A 76 10.70 -1.39 35.44
N VAL A 77 10.82 -2.72 35.57
CA VAL A 77 10.53 -3.47 36.81
C VAL A 77 11.71 -3.41 37.78
N GLN A 78 12.92 -3.51 37.27
CA GLN A 78 14.15 -3.49 38.05
C GLN A 78 15.34 -3.13 37.17
N TYR A 79 16.44 -2.71 37.80
CA TYR A 79 17.73 -2.54 37.15
C TYR A 79 18.86 -3.08 38.02
N TRP A 80 19.97 -3.49 37.39
CA TRP A 80 21.19 -3.91 38.08
C TRP A 80 22.42 -3.63 37.22
N ALA A 81 23.61 -3.72 37.81
CA ALA A 81 24.88 -3.67 37.10
C ALA A 81 25.57 -5.03 37.21
N GLU A 82 26.13 -5.51 36.10
CA GLU A 82 26.91 -6.76 36.06
C GLU A 82 28.02 -6.68 35.02
N LYS A 83 28.90 -7.68 35.00
CA LYS A 83 29.87 -7.83 33.92
C LYS A 83 29.18 -8.44 32.71
N GLY A 84 29.10 -7.68 31.61
CA GLY A 84 28.56 -8.15 30.34
C GLY A 84 29.49 -9.15 29.64
N LEU A 85 29.05 -9.66 28.49
CA LEU A 85 29.76 -10.71 27.75
C LEU A 85 31.19 -10.33 27.37
N SER A 86 31.46 -9.06 27.10
CA SER A 86 32.80 -8.54 26.78
C SER A 86 33.64 -8.17 28.02
N GLY A 87 33.18 -8.50 29.24
CA GLY A 87 33.93 -8.31 30.49
C GLY A 87 33.88 -6.89 31.06
N PHE A 88 33.14 -5.98 30.45
CA PHE A 88 32.90 -4.64 30.95
C PHE A 88 31.62 -4.55 31.76
N THR A 89 31.55 -3.62 32.70
CA THR A 89 30.35 -3.36 33.49
C THR A 89 29.24 -2.81 32.57
N VAL A 90 28.07 -3.44 32.56
CA VAL A 90 26.87 -3.01 31.84
C VAL A 90 25.70 -2.86 32.81
N PHE A 91 24.82 -1.89 32.58
CA PHE A 91 23.55 -1.78 33.29
C PHE A 91 22.48 -2.55 32.55
N LYS A 92 21.67 -3.34 33.25
CA LYS A 92 20.54 -4.08 32.69
C LYS A 92 19.24 -3.60 33.30
N TYR A 93 18.20 -3.51 32.47
CA TYR A 93 16.87 -3.06 32.84
C TYR A 93 15.85 -4.12 32.42
N ARG A 94 15.09 -4.66 33.37
CA ARG A 94 14.01 -5.60 33.05
C ARG A 94 12.73 -4.82 32.75
N LEU A 95 12.24 -4.94 31.53
CA LEU A 95 11.04 -4.30 31.03
C LEU A 95 9.92 -5.34 30.93
N ARG A 96 8.76 -5.06 31.51
CA ARG A 96 7.57 -5.91 31.38
C ARG A 96 6.43 -5.18 30.71
N ARG A 97 5.86 -5.78 29.67
CA ARG A 97 4.74 -5.20 28.92
C ARG A 97 3.55 -4.97 29.83
N MET A 98 2.90 -3.82 29.66
CA MET A 98 1.67 -3.52 30.39
C MET A 98 0.49 -4.32 29.82
N GLU A 99 -0.37 -4.81 30.70
CA GLU A 99 -1.62 -5.50 30.34
C GLU A 99 -2.64 -4.54 29.69
N GLY A 100 -3.64 -5.11 29.02
CA GLY A 100 -4.74 -4.35 28.38
C GLY A 100 -4.39 -3.70 27.03
N GLN A 101 -3.17 -3.93 26.52
CA GLN A 101 -2.77 -3.49 25.19
C GLN A 101 -3.12 -4.54 24.12
N PRO A 102 -3.30 -4.17 22.85
CA PRO A 102 -3.42 -5.13 21.75
C PRO A 102 -2.30 -6.17 21.77
N ILE A 103 -2.53 -7.35 21.17
CA ILE A 103 -1.49 -8.37 21.00
C ILE A 103 -0.29 -7.73 20.30
N LEU A 104 0.93 -8.11 20.70
CA LEU A 104 2.17 -7.58 20.12
C LEU A 104 2.11 -7.55 18.59
N THR A 105 2.44 -6.40 18.00
CA THR A 105 2.56 -6.23 16.54
C THR A 105 3.51 -7.27 15.96
N THR A 106 4.62 -7.54 16.67
CA THR A 106 5.60 -8.60 16.38
C THR A 106 5.00 -10.03 16.40
N ASN A 107 3.86 -10.27 17.05
CA ASN A 107 3.13 -11.54 17.02
C ASN A 107 2.01 -11.58 15.96
N GLN A 108 1.41 -10.42 15.65
CA GLN A 108 0.34 -10.30 14.64
C GLN A 108 0.90 -10.33 13.22
N VAL A 109 1.99 -9.62 12.99
CA VAL A 109 2.88 -9.84 11.86
C VAL A 109 3.80 -10.98 12.28
N GLN A 110 4.02 -12.02 11.49
CA GLN A 110 4.86 -13.19 11.83
C GLN A 110 6.36 -12.85 11.99
N PHE A 111 6.72 -11.75 12.67
CA PHE A 111 8.08 -11.40 13.04
C PHE A 111 8.57 -12.23 14.24
N SER A 112 7.66 -12.76 15.07
CA SER A 112 7.98 -13.50 16.31
C SER A 112 8.68 -14.84 16.11
N TYR A 113 8.67 -15.41 14.90
CA TYR A 113 9.47 -16.59 14.53
C TYR A 113 10.58 -16.29 13.52
N GLY A 114 10.86 -15.01 13.25
CA GLY A 114 11.98 -14.61 12.40
C GLY A 114 11.85 -14.98 10.92
N ARG A 115 10.64 -15.26 10.40
CA ARG A 115 10.45 -15.42 8.95
C ARG A 115 9.02 -15.16 8.50
N VAL A 116 8.89 -14.18 7.59
CA VAL A 116 7.82 -14.17 6.58
C VAL A 116 7.93 -15.48 5.78
N PRO A 117 6.82 -16.14 5.41
CA PRO A 117 6.86 -17.33 4.57
C PRO A 117 7.78 -17.09 3.37
N GLN A 118 8.77 -17.97 3.19
CA GLN A 118 9.69 -17.85 2.06
C GLN A 118 9.21 -18.63 0.84
N SER A 119 8.26 -19.54 1.03
CA SER A 119 7.67 -20.33 -0.03
C SER A 119 6.19 -20.59 0.23
N VAL A 120 5.47 -20.95 -0.83
CA VAL A 120 4.06 -21.30 -0.79
C VAL A 120 3.80 -22.53 0.11
N ALA A 121 4.78 -23.44 0.23
CA ALA A 121 4.69 -24.64 1.06
C ALA A 121 4.63 -24.35 2.58
N GLU A 122 5.09 -23.18 3.03
CA GLU A 122 5.06 -22.77 4.44
C GLU A 122 3.71 -22.15 4.85
N ILE A 123 2.81 -21.91 3.89
CA ILE A 123 1.56 -21.18 4.10
C ILE A 123 0.50 -22.10 4.72
N ARG A 124 0.00 -21.73 5.91
CA ARG A 124 -1.18 -22.38 6.51
C ARG A 124 -2.47 -21.90 5.85
N GLY A 125 -3.41 -22.83 5.62
CA GLY A 125 -4.72 -22.51 5.05
C GLY A 125 -4.69 -22.21 3.56
N LEU A 126 -3.66 -22.66 2.84
CA LEU A 126 -3.55 -22.50 1.40
C LEU A 126 -4.73 -23.18 0.67
N VAL A 127 -5.40 -22.43 -0.20
CA VAL A 127 -6.50 -22.93 -1.05
C VAL A 127 -6.20 -22.77 -2.54
N CYS A 128 -5.22 -21.93 -2.91
CA CYS A 128 -4.73 -21.80 -4.28
C CYS A 128 -3.26 -21.36 -4.25
N GLU A 129 -2.39 -22.02 -5.02
CA GLU A 129 -0.96 -21.67 -5.10
C GLU A 129 -0.71 -20.37 -5.86
N ASP A 130 -1.49 -20.11 -6.91
CA ASP A 130 -1.38 -18.90 -7.72
C ASP A 130 -2.71 -18.58 -8.42
N ILE A 131 -3.39 -17.53 -7.95
CA ILE A 131 -4.64 -17.07 -8.56
C ILE A 131 -4.45 -16.43 -9.94
N SER A 132 -3.21 -16.09 -10.31
CA SER A 132 -2.90 -15.52 -11.63
C SER A 132 -2.80 -16.57 -12.73
N GLY A 133 -2.63 -17.85 -12.37
CA GLY A 133 -2.37 -18.92 -13.31
C GLY A 133 -1.05 -18.76 -14.06
N GLY A 134 -0.02 -18.25 -13.40
CA GLY A 134 1.31 -17.99 -13.97
C GLY A 134 1.40 -16.75 -14.85
N GLN A 135 0.38 -15.90 -14.86
CA GLN A 135 0.39 -14.67 -15.66
C GLN A 135 1.30 -13.61 -15.03
N GLU A 136 1.32 -13.49 -13.70
CA GLU A 136 2.19 -12.53 -13.00
C GLU A 136 3.60 -13.09 -12.81
N ASP A 137 4.60 -12.19 -12.76
CA ASP A 137 6.00 -12.58 -12.56
C ASP A 137 6.23 -13.21 -11.18
N VAL A 138 5.37 -12.88 -10.21
CA VAL A 138 5.38 -13.37 -8.83
C VAL A 138 4.04 -14.05 -8.57
N PRO A 139 4.03 -15.35 -8.20
CA PRO A 139 2.80 -16.07 -7.87
C PRO A 139 2.01 -15.40 -6.74
N ILE A 140 0.68 -15.39 -6.85
CA ILE A 140 -0.22 -14.80 -5.86
C ILE A 140 -1.02 -15.91 -5.17
N PRO A 141 -0.55 -16.45 -4.03
CA PRO A 141 -1.28 -17.47 -3.30
C PRO A 141 -2.58 -16.94 -2.69
N ALA A 142 -3.54 -17.85 -2.47
CA ALA A 142 -4.76 -17.57 -1.73
C ALA A 142 -4.89 -18.44 -0.47
N THR A 143 -5.28 -17.84 0.66
CA THR A 143 -5.48 -18.55 1.94
C THR A 143 -6.86 -18.37 2.53
N ASN A 144 -7.40 -19.44 3.10
CA ASN A 144 -8.66 -19.45 3.82
C ASN A 144 -8.52 -20.19 5.16
N LEU A 145 -8.48 -19.42 6.24
CA LEU A 145 -8.47 -19.92 7.62
C LEU A 145 -9.78 -19.60 8.36
N VAL A 146 -10.79 -19.13 7.62
CA VAL A 146 -12.04 -18.60 8.18
C VAL A 146 -13.21 -19.55 7.92
N ASP A 147 -13.33 -20.05 6.68
CA ASP A 147 -14.45 -20.86 6.25
C ASP A 147 -14.16 -22.37 6.46
N ASP A 148 -15.23 -23.15 6.66
CA ASP A 148 -15.21 -24.62 6.69
C ASP A 148 -16.37 -25.17 5.82
N PRO A 149 -16.11 -25.81 4.66
CA PRO A 149 -14.79 -26.10 4.11
C PRO A 149 -14.10 -24.83 3.56
N PRO A 150 -12.75 -24.79 3.57
CA PRO A 150 -12.00 -23.69 2.99
C PRO A 150 -12.03 -23.78 1.46
N VAL A 151 -12.67 -22.80 0.81
CA VAL A 151 -12.79 -22.74 -0.66
C VAL A 151 -11.94 -21.59 -1.21
N ALA A 152 -11.32 -21.82 -2.38
CA ALA A 152 -10.57 -20.81 -3.12
C ALA A 152 -11.48 -19.74 -3.76
N PRO A 153 -10.95 -18.54 -4.09
CA PRO A 153 -11.68 -17.60 -4.93
C PRO A 153 -12.04 -18.24 -6.28
N SER A 154 -13.30 -18.18 -6.68
CA SER A 154 -13.81 -18.78 -7.92
C SER A 154 -14.78 -17.83 -8.65
N GLY A 155 -15.17 -18.17 -9.87
CA GLY A 155 -16.19 -17.43 -10.63
C GLY A 155 -15.67 -16.20 -11.40
N TYR A 156 -14.36 -16.12 -11.64
CA TYR A 156 -13.75 -15.09 -12.48
C TYR A 156 -12.52 -15.64 -13.23
N THR A 157 -12.09 -14.93 -14.26
CA THR A 157 -10.86 -15.21 -15.00
C THR A 157 -9.80 -14.16 -14.71
N TYR A 158 -8.58 -14.57 -14.36
CA TYR A 158 -7.48 -13.62 -14.15
C TYR A 158 -7.00 -13.03 -15.48
N CYS A 159 -6.74 -11.72 -15.54
CA CYS A 159 -6.09 -11.08 -16.69
C CYS A 159 -5.17 -9.92 -16.28
N LYS A 160 -4.14 -9.63 -17.10
CA LYS A 160 -3.15 -8.56 -16.86
C LYS A 160 -3.39 -7.26 -17.63
N SER A 161 -4.34 -7.27 -18.55
CA SER A 161 -4.61 -6.16 -19.45
C SER A 161 -6.10 -5.90 -19.51
N LEU A 162 -6.48 -4.62 -19.65
CA LEU A 162 -7.87 -4.22 -19.83
C LEU A 162 -8.51 -4.95 -21.03
N GLN A 163 -9.71 -5.47 -20.81
CA GLN A 163 -10.52 -6.09 -21.87
C GLN A 163 -11.46 -5.02 -22.43
N ILE A 164 -11.24 -4.58 -23.66
CA ILE A 164 -11.98 -3.45 -24.23
C ILE A 164 -13.30 -3.94 -24.82
N ALA A 165 -14.43 -3.39 -24.35
CA ALA A 165 -15.73 -3.72 -24.92
C ALA A 165 -15.85 -3.23 -26.38
N LYS A 166 -16.64 -3.95 -27.19
CA LYS A 166 -16.74 -3.71 -28.65
C LYS A 166 -17.19 -2.30 -29.03
N ASN A 167 -17.98 -1.67 -28.17
CA ASN A 167 -18.54 -0.33 -28.38
C ASN A 167 -17.66 0.78 -27.78
N VAL A 168 -16.55 0.44 -27.11
CA VAL A 168 -15.57 1.40 -26.61
C VAL A 168 -14.48 1.60 -27.67
N LYS A 169 -14.24 2.87 -28.03
CA LYS A 169 -13.17 3.24 -28.98
C LYS A 169 -12.02 3.86 -28.21
N LEU A 170 -10.84 3.25 -28.33
CA LEU A 170 -9.63 3.82 -27.74
C LEU A 170 -9.09 4.98 -28.59
N PRO A 171 -8.57 6.06 -27.98
CA PRO A 171 -7.90 7.12 -28.70
C PRO A 171 -6.61 6.63 -29.36
N ALA A 172 -6.16 7.36 -30.39
CA ALA A 172 -4.87 7.10 -31.03
C ALA A 172 -3.70 7.37 -30.07
N ASN A 173 -2.59 6.68 -30.30
CA ASN A 173 -1.37 6.88 -29.51
C ASN A 173 -0.81 8.30 -29.70
N VAL A 174 -0.39 8.93 -28.61
CA VAL A 174 0.33 10.22 -28.66
C VAL A 174 1.77 10.03 -29.13
N SER A 175 2.40 11.11 -29.61
CA SER A 175 3.77 11.09 -30.15
C SER A 175 4.85 10.78 -29.10
N GLY A 176 4.62 11.11 -27.83
CA GLY A 176 5.58 10.86 -26.76
C GLY A 176 6.84 11.74 -26.81
N CYS A 177 7.87 11.40 -26.03
CA CYS A 177 9.15 12.09 -26.03
C CYS A 177 10.18 11.42 -26.96
N ASN A 178 11.16 12.18 -27.43
CA ASN A 178 12.29 11.70 -28.25
C ASN A 178 13.55 11.34 -27.44
N CYS A 179 13.47 11.27 -26.10
CA CYS A 179 14.59 10.88 -25.25
C CYS A 179 15.08 9.48 -25.62
N GLN A 180 16.39 9.21 -25.48
CA GLN A 180 16.96 7.88 -25.72
C GLN A 180 17.29 7.18 -24.40
N GLY A 181 17.06 5.87 -24.31
CA GLY A 181 17.34 5.10 -23.11
C GLY A 181 16.37 5.44 -21.97
N THR A 182 16.71 6.41 -21.12
CA THR A 182 15.87 6.85 -20.00
C THR A 182 15.68 8.37 -20.00
N CYS A 183 14.49 8.83 -19.62
CA CYS A 183 14.22 10.25 -19.43
C CYS A 183 14.85 10.73 -18.11
N VAL A 184 15.80 11.65 -18.20
CA VAL A 184 16.57 12.17 -17.04
C VAL A 184 16.54 13.69 -16.92
N ASP A 185 16.51 14.43 -18.04
CA ASP A 185 16.43 15.89 -18.03
C ASP A 185 14.97 16.33 -18.26
N PRO A 186 14.29 16.86 -17.23
CA PRO A 186 12.89 17.26 -17.36
C PRO A 186 12.69 18.47 -18.28
N ARG A 187 13.74 19.27 -18.55
CA ARG A 187 13.67 20.44 -19.44
C ARG A 187 13.55 20.05 -20.91
N THR A 188 14.10 18.89 -21.28
CA THR A 188 14.11 18.39 -22.66
C THR A 188 13.01 17.36 -22.90
N CYS A 189 12.62 16.58 -21.88
CA CYS A 189 11.60 15.55 -22.01
C CYS A 189 10.19 16.14 -22.18
N ALA A 190 9.55 15.86 -23.31
CA ALA A 190 8.15 16.26 -23.55
C ALA A 190 7.17 15.69 -22.51
N CYS A 191 7.41 14.46 -22.01
CA CYS A 191 6.57 13.84 -20.99
C CYS A 191 6.73 14.50 -19.61
N ALA A 192 7.92 14.99 -19.26
CA ALA A 192 8.11 15.74 -18.01
C ALA A 192 7.38 17.09 -18.04
N LYS A 193 7.35 17.76 -19.20
CA LYS A 193 6.60 19.02 -19.38
C LYS A 193 5.10 18.85 -19.11
N LEU A 194 4.50 17.71 -19.50
CA LEU A 194 3.10 17.40 -19.19
C LEU A 194 2.83 17.26 -17.68
N ASN A 195 3.85 16.94 -16.89
CA ASN A 195 3.80 16.83 -15.44
C ASN A 195 4.21 18.11 -14.71
N GLY A 196 4.15 19.29 -15.36
CA GLY A 196 4.57 20.54 -14.74
C GLY A 196 6.08 20.82 -14.81
N SER A 197 6.77 20.23 -15.81
CA SER A 197 8.21 20.38 -16.03
C SER A 197 9.13 19.70 -15.00
N ASP A 198 8.63 18.66 -14.34
CA ASP A 198 9.45 17.71 -13.57
C ASP A 198 8.89 16.28 -13.72
N PHE A 199 9.64 15.26 -13.32
CA PHE A 199 9.16 13.88 -13.32
C PHE A 199 8.32 13.59 -12.07
N PRO A 200 7.19 12.88 -12.21
CA PRO A 200 6.30 12.56 -11.09
C PRO A 200 6.85 11.44 -10.19
N TYR A 201 7.91 10.76 -10.63
CA TYR A 201 8.52 9.62 -9.96
C TYR A 201 10.00 9.85 -9.63
N VAL A 202 10.44 9.37 -8.48
CA VAL A 202 11.87 9.22 -8.14
C VAL A 202 12.34 7.80 -8.46
N GLN A 203 13.61 7.64 -8.85
CA GLN A 203 14.21 6.35 -9.22
C GLN A 203 14.41 5.38 -8.03
N ILE A 204 14.33 5.87 -6.81
CA ILE A 204 14.64 5.12 -5.59
C ILE A 204 13.73 3.88 -5.46
N ASN A 205 14.31 2.72 -5.14
CA ASN A 205 13.62 1.45 -4.91
C ASN A 205 12.71 0.98 -6.06
N GLY A 206 13.13 1.21 -7.31
CA GLY A 206 12.39 0.72 -8.48
C GLY A 206 11.31 1.67 -9.01
N GLY A 207 11.23 2.90 -8.49
CA GLY A 207 10.27 3.92 -8.91
C GLY A 207 9.22 4.18 -7.84
N ARG A 208 9.15 5.42 -7.33
CA ARG A 208 8.14 5.85 -6.35
C ARG A 208 7.51 7.15 -6.78
N LEU A 209 6.18 7.24 -6.70
CA LEU A 209 5.45 8.48 -6.91
C LEU A 209 5.82 9.45 -5.77
N ILE A 210 6.17 10.68 -6.13
CA ILE A 210 6.60 11.70 -5.16
C ILE A 210 5.42 12.14 -4.30
N GLU A 211 4.28 12.37 -4.95
CA GLU A 211 3.05 12.88 -4.36
C GLU A 211 1.85 12.50 -5.24
N ALA A 212 0.66 12.45 -4.67
CA ALA A 212 -0.57 12.26 -5.44
C ALA A 212 -0.82 13.47 -6.34
N ARG A 213 -1.27 13.23 -7.58
CA ARG A 213 -1.56 14.27 -8.57
C ARG A 213 -2.96 14.08 -9.16
N ALA A 214 -3.51 15.14 -9.75
CA ALA A 214 -4.71 15.07 -10.58
C ALA A 214 -4.61 13.95 -11.62
N VAL A 215 -3.51 13.95 -12.36
CA VAL A 215 -3.16 12.92 -13.34
C VAL A 215 -1.64 12.87 -13.47
N VAL A 216 -1.11 11.67 -13.73
CA VAL A 216 0.31 11.43 -14.00
C VAL A 216 0.49 11.09 -15.47
N PHE A 217 1.42 11.75 -16.15
CA PHE A 217 1.76 11.44 -17.55
C PHE A 217 3.04 10.62 -17.63
N GLU A 218 2.90 9.33 -17.89
CA GLU A 218 4.00 8.43 -18.16
C GLU A 218 4.43 8.46 -19.62
N CYS A 219 5.66 8.01 -19.87
CA CYS A 219 6.13 7.73 -21.22
C CYS A 219 5.32 6.58 -21.82
N GLY A 220 4.81 6.79 -23.04
CA GLY A 220 3.96 5.85 -23.77
C GLY A 220 4.70 4.98 -24.80
N PRO A 221 3.95 4.20 -25.61
CA PRO A 221 4.51 3.31 -26.63
C PRO A 221 5.36 4.02 -27.69
N SER A 222 5.02 5.27 -28.03
CA SER A 222 5.73 6.07 -29.05
C SER A 222 6.97 6.80 -28.53
N CYS A 223 7.27 6.74 -27.23
CA CYS A 223 8.45 7.42 -26.67
C CYS A 223 9.74 6.68 -27.04
N GLY A 224 10.82 7.43 -27.31
CA GLY A 224 12.15 6.86 -27.60
C GLY A 224 12.86 6.21 -26.41
N CYS A 225 12.37 6.42 -25.19
CA CYS A 225 12.93 5.82 -23.98
C CYS A 225 12.42 4.39 -23.76
N GLY A 226 13.30 3.52 -23.29
CA GLY A 226 13.04 2.10 -23.04
C GLY A 226 12.23 1.82 -21.76
N PRO A 227 11.96 0.52 -21.48
CA PRO A 227 11.13 0.08 -20.35
C PRO A 227 11.74 0.38 -18.97
N GLY A 228 13.07 0.54 -18.90
CA GLY A 228 13.77 0.94 -17.67
C GLY A 228 13.59 2.41 -17.26
N CYS A 229 12.91 3.22 -18.08
CA CYS A 229 12.65 4.63 -17.76
C CYS A 229 11.82 4.77 -16.48
N VAL A 230 12.24 5.66 -15.58
CA VAL A 230 11.52 5.96 -14.32
C VAL A 230 10.13 6.53 -14.59
N ASN A 231 9.94 7.26 -15.69
CA ASN A 231 8.62 7.72 -16.12
C ASN A 231 7.78 6.62 -16.80
N ARG A 232 8.04 5.35 -16.49
CA ARG A 232 7.22 4.17 -16.82
C ARG A 232 6.99 3.29 -15.58
N THR A 233 7.04 3.89 -14.38
CA THR A 233 7.07 3.16 -13.10
C THR A 233 5.87 2.21 -12.95
N SER A 234 4.66 2.65 -13.28
CA SER A 234 3.45 1.82 -13.15
C SER A 234 3.32 0.73 -14.23
N GLN A 235 4.08 0.80 -15.31
CA GLN A 235 4.04 -0.18 -16.43
C GLN A 235 4.83 -1.46 -16.13
N ARG A 236 5.55 -1.51 -15.00
CA ARG A 236 6.48 -2.61 -14.67
C ARG A 236 5.80 -3.84 -14.08
N GLY A 237 4.48 -3.82 -13.94
CA GLY A 237 3.69 -4.88 -13.30
C GLY A 237 3.90 -4.96 -11.79
N ILE A 238 3.34 -6.01 -11.19
CA ILE A 238 3.44 -6.26 -9.74
C ILE A 238 4.88 -6.65 -9.38
N LYS A 239 5.41 -6.05 -8.31
CA LYS A 239 6.77 -6.34 -7.80
C LYS A 239 6.81 -6.90 -6.38
N HIS A 240 5.73 -6.76 -5.64
CA HIS A 240 5.62 -7.25 -4.27
C HIS A 240 5.02 -8.64 -4.24
N ARG A 241 5.45 -9.48 -3.31
CA ARG A 241 4.80 -10.75 -2.99
C ARG A 241 3.47 -10.44 -2.33
N LEU A 242 2.38 -10.63 -3.06
CA LEU A 242 1.01 -10.37 -2.61
C LEU A 242 0.31 -11.69 -2.30
N GLU A 243 -0.63 -11.65 -1.37
CA GLU A 243 -1.45 -12.80 -0.98
C GLU A 243 -2.91 -12.36 -0.89
N VAL A 244 -3.80 -13.18 -1.43
CA VAL A 244 -5.25 -13.05 -1.23
C VAL A 244 -5.64 -13.87 -0.01
N PHE A 245 -6.32 -13.28 0.97
CA PHE A 245 -6.70 -14.00 2.19
C PHE A 245 -8.17 -13.78 2.56
N ARG A 246 -8.79 -14.80 3.15
CA ARG A 246 -10.18 -14.73 3.61
C ARG A 246 -10.28 -13.96 4.93
N THR A 247 -11.24 -13.04 4.98
CA THR A 247 -11.56 -12.26 6.20
C THR A 247 -12.90 -12.71 6.80
N PRO A 248 -13.13 -12.49 8.10
CA PRO A 248 -14.39 -12.88 8.75
C PRO A 248 -15.65 -12.16 8.26
N LYS A 249 -15.53 -10.92 7.75
CA LYS A 249 -16.70 -10.04 7.47
C LYS A 249 -16.65 -9.28 6.15
N LYS A 250 -15.52 -9.25 5.44
CA LYS A 250 -15.35 -8.48 4.19
C LYS A 250 -15.16 -9.38 2.97
N GLY A 251 -15.22 -10.71 3.16
CA GLY A 251 -14.91 -11.67 2.11
C GLY A 251 -13.40 -11.76 1.89
N TRP A 252 -12.97 -11.74 0.64
CA TRP A 252 -11.55 -11.80 0.26
C TRP A 252 -10.86 -10.44 0.45
N ALA A 253 -9.58 -10.45 0.78
CA ALA A 253 -8.74 -9.28 0.98
C ALA A 253 -7.35 -9.51 0.40
N VAL A 254 -6.54 -8.45 0.28
CA VAL A 254 -5.15 -8.53 -0.16
C VAL A 254 -4.22 -8.05 0.94
N ARG A 255 -3.08 -8.71 1.12
CA ARG A 255 -1.96 -8.23 1.95
C ARG A 255 -0.64 -8.47 1.24
N SER A 256 0.44 -7.83 1.69
CA SER A 256 1.79 -8.06 1.17
C SER A 256 2.67 -8.81 2.15
N TRP A 257 3.54 -9.68 1.65
CA TRP A 257 4.61 -10.31 2.41
C TRP A 257 5.85 -9.43 2.53
N ASP A 258 5.94 -8.43 1.67
CA ASP A 258 7.05 -7.50 1.64
C ASP A 258 6.65 -6.19 2.32
N PHE A 259 7.66 -5.44 2.74
CA PHE A 259 7.48 -4.04 3.07
C PHE A 259 7.19 -3.26 1.77
N ILE A 260 6.15 -2.42 1.77
CA ILE A 260 5.83 -1.54 0.64
C ILE A 260 6.12 -0.09 1.05
N PRO A 261 7.11 0.59 0.44
CA PRO A 261 7.39 1.98 0.76
C PRO A 261 6.28 2.91 0.22
N SER A 262 6.01 4.00 0.93
CA SER A 262 5.07 5.04 0.47
C SER A 262 5.42 5.52 -0.95
N GLY A 263 4.41 5.71 -1.81
CA GLY A 263 4.57 6.05 -3.22
C GLY A 263 4.95 4.88 -4.13
N ALA A 264 5.13 3.65 -3.64
CA ALA A 264 5.34 2.50 -4.51
C ALA A 264 4.05 2.12 -5.26
N PRO A 265 4.14 1.75 -6.56
CA PRO A 265 3.00 1.19 -7.28
C PRO A 265 2.67 -0.21 -6.75
N VAL A 266 1.39 -0.48 -6.51
CA VAL A 266 0.92 -1.80 -6.06
C VAL A 266 0.38 -2.60 -7.23
N CYS A 267 -0.69 -2.12 -7.88
CA CYS A 267 -1.27 -2.73 -9.07
C CYS A 267 -2.18 -1.76 -9.83
N GLU A 268 -2.42 -2.04 -11.11
CA GLU A 268 -3.48 -1.39 -11.90
C GLU A 268 -4.82 -2.06 -11.59
N TYR A 269 -5.93 -1.34 -11.62
CA TYR A 269 -7.26 -1.95 -11.55
C TYR A 269 -7.63 -2.48 -12.94
N ILE A 270 -7.60 -3.80 -13.11
CA ILE A 270 -7.83 -4.46 -14.41
C ILE A 270 -9.17 -5.18 -14.40
N GLY A 271 -9.92 -5.01 -15.49
CA GLY A 271 -11.17 -5.70 -15.80
C GLY A 271 -11.63 -5.40 -17.23
N ALA A 272 -12.93 -5.50 -17.48
CA ALA A 272 -13.54 -5.08 -18.72
C ALA A 272 -13.79 -3.57 -18.74
N LEU A 273 -13.21 -2.86 -19.69
CA LEU A 273 -13.50 -1.44 -19.92
C LEU A 273 -14.80 -1.33 -20.71
N VAL A 274 -15.83 -0.77 -20.07
CA VAL A 274 -17.19 -0.63 -20.60
C VAL A 274 -17.66 0.81 -20.45
N ARG A 275 -18.73 1.19 -21.16
CA ARG A 275 -19.41 2.46 -20.87
C ARG A 275 -20.31 2.26 -19.66
N THR A 276 -20.39 3.25 -18.79
CA THR A 276 -21.15 3.16 -17.54
C THR A 276 -22.63 2.87 -17.81
N GLU A 277 -23.19 3.42 -18.90
CA GLU A 277 -24.59 3.17 -19.31
C GLU A 277 -24.89 1.72 -19.72
N ASP A 278 -23.86 0.94 -20.11
CA ASP A 278 -24.01 -0.46 -20.50
C ASP A 278 -23.86 -1.41 -19.31
N THR A 279 -23.58 -0.89 -18.11
CA THR A 279 -23.50 -1.73 -16.92
C THR A 279 -24.89 -2.13 -16.47
N ASP A 280 -25.15 -3.44 -16.41
CA ASP A 280 -26.39 -3.96 -15.85
C ASP A 280 -26.42 -3.66 -14.34
N HIS A 281 -27.06 -2.57 -13.94
CA HIS A 281 -27.39 -2.27 -12.53
C HIS A 281 -28.28 -3.33 -11.87
N VAL A 282 -28.67 -4.38 -12.62
CA VAL A 282 -29.60 -5.44 -12.24
C VAL A 282 -28.90 -6.55 -11.43
N CYS A 283 -27.58 -6.71 -11.55
CA CYS A 283 -26.81 -7.71 -10.80
C CYS A 283 -26.06 -7.06 -9.64
N GLU A 284 -25.97 -7.74 -8.49
CA GLU A 284 -25.19 -7.31 -7.31
C GLU A 284 -23.66 -7.36 -7.56
N ASN A 285 -23.19 -6.74 -8.65
CA ASN A 285 -21.80 -6.69 -9.03
C ASN A 285 -21.08 -5.60 -8.21
N ASN A 286 -20.32 -6.02 -7.22
CA ASN A 286 -19.55 -5.13 -6.34
C ASN A 286 -18.11 -4.88 -6.83
N TYR A 287 -17.81 -5.16 -8.10
CA TYR A 287 -16.45 -5.10 -8.67
C TYR A 287 -16.29 -4.07 -9.80
N ILE A 288 -17.18 -3.08 -9.86
CA ILE A 288 -17.13 -1.98 -10.84
C ILE A 288 -16.34 -0.82 -10.25
N PHE A 289 -15.38 -0.30 -11.01
CA PHE A 289 -14.61 0.89 -10.68
C PHE A 289 -14.88 1.99 -11.72
N ASP A 290 -15.48 3.11 -11.29
CA ASP A 290 -15.73 4.25 -12.17
C ASP A 290 -14.44 5.03 -12.47
N ILE A 291 -14.17 5.35 -13.74
CA ILE A 291 -13.01 6.17 -14.11
C ILE A 291 -13.35 7.65 -13.90
N ASP A 292 -13.25 8.09 -12.65
CA ASP A 292 -13.72 9.40 -12.20
C ASP A 292 -12.63 10.49 -12.13
N CYS A 293 -11.56 10.34 -12.92
CA CYS A 293 -10.42 11.25 -12.94
C CYS A 293 -10.84 12.70 -13.20
N LEU A 294 -11.76 12.91 -14.16
CA LEU A 294 -12.27 14.24 -14.48
C LEU A 294 -13.02 14.87 -13.29
N GLN A 295 -13.83 14.06 -12.61
CA GLN A 295 -14.61 14.46 -11.43
C GLN A 295 -13.67 14.80 -10.26
N THR A 296 -12.63 13.99 -10.04
CA THR A 296 -11.58 14.24 -9.04
C THR A 296 -10.83 15.55 -9.32
N MET A 297 -10.43 15.80 -10.58
CA MET A 297 -9.76 17.05 -10.97
C MET A 297 -10.63 18.30 -10.74
N ARG A 298 -11.94 18.17 -10.93
CA ARG A 298 -12.92 19.24 -10.77
C ARG A 298 -13.45 19.37 -9.33
N GLY A 299 -13.13 18.43 -8.43
CA GLY A 299 -13.64 18.40 -7.07
C GLY A 299 -15.16 18.12 -6.98
N LEU A 300 -15.70 17.37 -7.94
CA LEU A 300 -17.14 17.07 -8.01
C LEU A 300 -17.51 15.88 -7.11
N GLY A 301 -18.69 15.93 -6.50
CA GLY A 301 -19.24 14.82 -5.70
C GLY A 301 -18.55 14.59 -4.35
N GLY A 302 -18.00 15.65 -3.73
CA GLY A 302 -17.34 15.55 -2.41
C GLY A 302 -15.90 15.03 -2.45
N ARG A 303 -15.33 14.86 -3.64
CA ARG A 303 -13.94 14.39 -3.83
C ARG A 303 -12.94 15.50 -3.51
N GLU A 304 -11.86 15.14 -2.83
CA GLU A 304 -10.77 16.06 -2.53
C GLU A 304 -10.06 16.47 -3.83
N ARG A 305 -10.07 17.78 -4.11
CA ARG A 305 -9.44 18.32 -5.32
C ARG A 305 -7.93 18.28 -5.19
N ARG A 306 -7.28 17.41 -5.96
CA ARG A 306 -5.81 17.29 -6.02
C ARG A 306 -5.22 18.25 -7.07
N LEU A 307 -5.15 19.54 -6.74
CA LEU A 307 -4.44 20.54 -7.56
C LEU A 307 -2.92 20.36 -7.38
N GLY A 308 -2.30 19.58 -8.26
CA GLY A 308 -0.87 19.71 -8.55
C GLY A 308 -0.66 20.64 -9.74
N ASP A 309 0.57 21.17 -9.92
CA ASP A 309 1.02 22.04 -11.04
C ASP A 309 0.98 21.34 -12.41
N VAL A 310 -0.10 20.63 -12.75
CA VAL A 310 -0.34 20.11 -14.09
C VAL A 310 -0.68 21.29 -14.98
N SER A 311 0.02 21.44 -16.11
CA SER A 311 -0.21 22.54 -17.05
C SER A 311 -1.68 22.60 -17.44
N VAL A 312 -2.38 23.62 -16.95
CA VAL A 312 -3.81 23.92 -17.17
C VAL A 312 -4.19 23.90 -18.67
N SER A 313 -3.20 24.10 -19.55
CA SER A 313 -3.34 23.99 -21.01
C SER A 313 -3.85 22.64 -21.52
N ALA A 314 -3.59 21.53 -20.81
CA ALA A 314 -4.12 20.20 -21.18
C ALA A 314 -5.58 20.00 -20.75
N ILE A 315 -6.06 20.78 -19.77
CA ILE A 315 -7.43 20.71 -19.23
C ILE A 315 -8.37 21.62 -20.03
N ASN A 316 -7.89 22.79 -20.50
CA ASN A 316 -8.69 23.76 -21.23
C ASN A 316 -9.07 23.35 -22.66
N SER A 317 -8.48 22.27 -23.21
CA SER A 317 -8.91 21.73 -24.51
C SER A 317 -10.23 20.94 -24.45
N PHE A 318 -10.81 20.77 -23.25
CA PHE A 318 -12.09 20.07 -23.04
C PHE A 318 -13.30 21.02 -22.88
N ASP A 319 -13.12 22.34 -23.08
CA ASP A 319 -14.19 23.36 -23.01
C ASP A 319 -15.07 23.42 -24.29
N GLY A 320 -15.58 22.26 -24.70
CA GLY A 320 -16.63 22.15 -25.72
C GLY A 320 -18.01 21.94 -25.07
N ASP A 321 -18.71 23.04 -24.80
CA ASP A 321 -20.19 23.23 -24.77
C ASP A 321 -21.16 22.10 -24.36
N ASP A 322 -20.87 21.25 -23.36
CA ASP A 322 -21.84 20.26 -22.85
C ASP A 322 -22.01 20.29 -21.32
N GLN A 323 -22.56 21.41 -20.81
CA GLN A 323 -22.81 21.69 -19.40
C GLN A 323 -23.88 20.80 -18.69
N LYS A 324 -24.37 19.70 -19.30
CA LYS A 324 -25.53 18.95 -18.76
C LYS A 324 -25.32 17.49 -18.35
N SER A 325 -24.16 16.87 -18.60
CA SER A 325 -23.94 15.43 -18.33
C SER A 325 -22.77 15.10 -17.38
N GLU A 326 -22.20 16.08 -16.69
CA GLU A 326 -20.81 15.97 -16.17
C GLU A 326 -20.63 15.27 -14.80
N SER A 327 -21.70 14.88 -14.10
CA SER A 327 -21.57 14.30 -12.74
C SER A 327 -21.27 12.80 -12.73
N VAL A 328 -21.56 12.07 -13.80
CA VAL A 328 -21.40 10.61 -13.88
C VAL A 328 -20.23 10.26 -14.80
N PRO A 329 -19.28 9.42 -14.36
CA PRO A 329 -18.20 8.91 -15.21
C PRO A 329 -18.75 8.18 -16.45
N GLU A 330 -18.21 8.49 -17.63
CA GLU A 330 -18.66 7.90 -18.90
C GLU A 330 -18.23 6.44 -19.07
N PHE A 331 -17.08 6.08 -18.48
CA PHE A 331 -16.51 4.75 -18.53
C PHE A 331 -16.21 4.22 -17.14
N CYS A 332 -16.28 2.89 -17.02
CA CYS A 332 -15.90 2.17 -15.82
C CYS A 332 -15.16 0.87 -16.18
N ILE A 333 -14.50 0.28 -15.19
CA ILE A 333 -13.79 -0.99 -15.29
C ILE A 333 -14.57 -2.02 -14.48
N ASP A 334 -15.18 -2.99 -15.16
CA ASP A 334 -15.92 -4.10 -14.55
C ASP A 334 -15.00 -5.30 -14.33
N ALA A 335 -14.66 -5.56 -13.06
CA ALA A 335 -13.86 -6.72 -12.67
C ALA A 335 -14.70 -7.91 -12.13
N GLY A 336 -16.00 -7.95 -12.44
CA GLY A 336 -16.93 -8.98 -11.98
C GLY A 336 -16.56 -10.38 -12.49
N SER A 337 -16.45 -10.53 -13.82
CA SER A 337 -16.15 -11.82 -14.47
C SER A 337 -14.69 -12.00 -14.89
N THR A 338 -13.95 -10.90 -15.07
CA THR A 338 -12.53 -10.92 -15.49
C THR A 338 -11.79 -9.77 -14.84
N GLY A 339 -10.59 -10.00 -14.32
CA GLY A 339 -9.79 -8.93 -13.71
C GLY A 339 -8.53 -9.45 -13.04
N ASN A 340 -7.70 -8.55 -12.52
CA ASN A 340 -6.49 -8.94 -11.78
C ASN A 340 -6.73 -8.95 -10.25
N ILE A 341 -5.65 -8.98 -9.47
CA ILE A 341 -5.70 -8.97 -8.01
C ILE A 341 -6.42 -7.74 -7.42
N ALA A 342 -6.48 -6.60 -8.12
CA ALA A 342 -7.01 -5.34 -7.58
C ALA A 342 -8.48 -5.46 -7.12
N ARG A 343 -9.26 -6.33 -7.77
CA ARG A 343 -10.66 -6.62 -7.41
C ARG A 343 -10.85 -7.14 -5.99
N PHE A 344 -9.80 -7.66 -5.35
CA PHE A 344 -9.83 -8.19 -3.99
C PHE A 344 -9.38 -7.18 -2.93
N ILE A 345 -8.98 -5.97 -3.34
CA ILE A 345 -8.52 -4.93 -2.41
C ILE A 345 -9.75 -4.24 -1.81
N ASN A 346 -9.89 -4.34 -0.49
CA ASN A 346 -11.07 -3.88 0.23
C ASN A 346 -11.06 -2.37 0.50
N HIS A 347 -12.24 -1.89 0.87
CA HIS A 347 -12.43 -0.55 1.41
C HIS A 347 -11.85 -0.40 2.82
N SER A 348 -11.22 0.76 3.09
CA SER A 348 -11.05 1.29 4.45
C SER A 348 -11.38 2.78 4.51
N CYS A 349 -11.90 3.23 5.67
CA CYS A 349 -12.08 4.66 5.95
C CYS A 349 -10.75 5.35 6.34
N GLU A 350 -9.76 4.55 6.76
CA GLU A 350 -8.37 4.94 6.99
C GLU A 350 -7.49 4.05 6.08
N PRO A 351 -7.46 4.32 4.76
CA PRO A 351 -6.77 3.47 3.81
C PRO A 351 -5.25 3.68 3.84
N ASN A 352 -4.50 2.65 3.44
CA ASN A 352 -3.04 2.72 3.23
C ASN A 352 -2.65 2.76 1.75
N LEU A 353 -3.62 2.66 0.84
CA LEU A 353 -3.47 2.88 -0.59
C LEU A 353 -4.31 4.09 -1.04
N PHE A 354 -3.91 4.70 -2.14
CA PHE A 354 -4.71 5.68 -2.85
C PHE A 354 -4.73 5.40 -4.35
N VAL A 355 -5.81 5.85 -4.99
CA VAL A 355 -6.00 5.78 -6.44
C VAL A 355 -5.28 6.95 -7.11
N GLN A 356 -4.55 6.67 -8.18
CA GLN A 356 -3.88 7.64 -9.05
C GLN A 356 -4.26 7.37 -10.49
N CYS A 357 -4.82 8.38 -11.17
CA CYS A 357 -5.02 8.33 -12.61
C CYS A 357 -3.70 8.50 -13.35
N VAL A 358 -3.42 7.61 -14.31
CA VAL A 358 -2.19 7.60 -15.10
C VAL A 358 -2.53 7.55 -16.60
N LEU A 359 -1.88 8.42 -17.38
CA LEU A 359 -1.96 8.46 -18.84
C LEU A 359 -0.60 8.12 -19.42
N SER A 360 -0.57 7.28 -20.45
CA SER A 360 0.67 6.87 -21.12
C SER A 360 0.51 6.76 -22.63
N SER A 361 -0.47 5.98 -23.09
CA SER A 361 -0.70 5.76 -24.52
C SER A 361 -1.47 6.90 -25.19
N HIS A 362 -2.45 7.48 -24.50
CA HIS A 362 -3.27 8.61 -24.95
C HIS A 362 -3.41 9.66 -23.84
N HIS A 363 -4.00 10.81 -24.16
CA HIS A 363 -4.25 11.88 -23.19
C HIS A 363 -5.74 12.08 -22.81
N ASP A 364 -6.63 11.19 -23.27
CA ASP A 364 -8.02 11.20 -22.82
C ASP A 364 -8.15 10.75 -21.36
N VAL A 365 -8.49 11.70 -20.48
CA VAL A 365 -8.61 11.50 -19.03
C VAL A 365 -9.79 10.61 -18.64
N LYS A 366 -10.81 10.49 -19.49
CA LYS A 366 -11.98 9.63 -19.23
C LYS A 366 -11.64 8.14 -19.34
N LEU A 367 -10.51 7.84 -19.98
CA LEU A 367 -10.00 6.49 -20.22
C LEU A 367 -8.65 6.26 -19.53
N ALA A 368 -8.34 7.07 -18.50
CA ALA A 368 -7.08 6.95 -17.77
C ALA A 368 -6.95 5.57 -17.11
N ARG A 369 -5.70 5.10 -16.99
CA ARG A 369 -5.39 3.91 -16.21
C ARG A 369 -5.58 4.23 -14.73
N VAL A 370 -6.24 3.33 -14.02
CA VAL A 370 -6.50 3.43 -12.58
C VAL A 370 -5.42 2.66 -11.84
N MET A 371 -4.47 3.36 -11.24
CA MET A 371 -3.36 2.76 -10.50
C MET A 371 -3.54 2.91 -8.99
N LEU A 372 -3.27 1.85 -8.23
CA LEU A 372 -3.18 1.90 -6.78
C LEU A 372 -1.72 2.07 -6.35
N PHE A 373 -1.47 3.10 -5.55
CA PHE A 373 -0.16 3.41 -4.96
C PHE A 373 -0.25 3.36 -3.43
N ALA A 374 0.85 3.00 -2.77
CA ALA A 374 0.94 3.06 -1.32
C ALA A 374 0.91 4.52 -0.84
N ALA A 375 -0.03 4.87 0.04
CA ALA A 375 -0.06 6.17 0.71
C ALA A 375 1.02 6.24 1.80
N ASP A 376 1.19 5.12 2.52
CA ASP A 376 2.07 5.00 3.68
C ASP A 376 3.18 3.98 3.46
N ASN A 377 4.10 3.90 4.42
CA ASN A 377 5.00 2.76 4.54
C ASN A 377 4.23 1.57 5.12
N ILE A 378 3.96 0.57 4.31
CA ILE A 378 3.12 -0.58 4.67
C ILE A 378 4.00 -1.73 5.14
N PRO A 379 3.92 -2.14 6.42
CA PRO A 379 4.59 -3.34 6.91
C PRO A 379 4.01 -4.62 6.29
N PRO A 380 4.80 -5.71 6.24
CA PRO A 380 4.31 -7.03 5.89
C PRO A 380 3.06 -7.44 6.67
N MET A 381 2.21 -8.23 6.03
CA MET A 381 0.95 -8.79 6.52
C MET A 381 -0.17 -7.79 6.81
N GLN A 382 0.07 -6.49 6.72
CA GLN A 382 -1.00 -5.51 6.80
C GLN A 382 -1.90 -5.62 5.56
N GLU A 383 -3.22 -5.59 5.78
CA GLU A 383 -4.21 -5.57 4.70
C GLU A 383 -4.06 -4.30 3.87
N LEU A 384 -4.08 -4.45 2.55
CA LEU A 384 -4.06 -3.35 1.59
C LEU A 384 -5.49 -2.88 1.36
N THR A 385 -5.72 -1.57 1.49
CA THR A 385 -7.06 -0.98 1.38
C THR A 385 -7.02 0.42 0.78
N TYR A 386 -8.05 0.80 0.03
CA TYR A 386 -8.27 2.18 -0.45
C TYR A 386 -9.67 2.67 -0.07
N ASP A 387 -9.93 3.97 -0.11
CA ASP A 387 -11.31 4.47 0.04
C ASP A 387 -12.04 4.31 -1.30
N TYR A 388 -13.17 3.58 -1.29
CA TYR A 388 -13.99 3.37 -2.49
C TYR A 388 -14.69 4.67 -2.93
N GLY A 389 -14.76 5.69 -2.07
CA GLY A 389 -15.27 7.01 -2.46
C GLY A 389 -16.77 7.08 -2.70
N TYR A 390 -17.54 6.04 -2.35
CA TYR A 390 -18.99 6.08 -2.43
C TYR A 390 -19.56 7.16 -1.50
N ALA A 391 -20.42 8.01 -2.06
CA ALA A 391 -21.25 8.92 -1.27
C ALA A 391 -22.32 8.12 -0.52
N LEU A 392 -22.64 8.54 0.71
CA LEU A 392 -23.71 7.92 1.48
C LEU A 392 -25.04 8.09 0.75
N ASP A 393 -25.85 7.04 0.79
CA ASP A 393 -27.19 7.01 0.19
C ASP A 393 -27.19 7.17 -1.35
N SER A 394 -26.04 6.93 -1.99
CA SER A 394 -25.87 7.03 -3.46
C SER A 394 -26.40 5.83 -4.24
N VAL A 395 -26.64 4.69 -3.58
CA VAL A 395 -27.10 3.46 -4.22
C VAL A 395 -28.59 3.27 -3.94
N SER A 396 -29.38 3.20 -5.01
CA SER A 396 -30.82 2.90 -4.93
C SER A 396 -31.11 1.51 -5.49
N GLY A 397 -31.90 0.71 -4.78
CA GLY A 397 -32.36 -0.58 -5.25
C GLY A 397 -33.46 -0.47 -6.33
N PRO A 398 -33.86 -1.59 -6.95
CA PRO A 398 -34.87 -1.60 -8.03
C PRO A 398 -36.24 -1.03 -7.64
N SER A 399 -36.53 -0.97 -6.34
CA SER A 399 -37.77 -0.40 -5.78
C SER A 399 -37.69 1.11 -5.49
N GLY A 400 -36.56 1.77 -5.83
CA GLY A 400 -36.30 3.18 -5.51
C GLY A 400 -35.92 3.45 -4.04
N LYS A 401 -35.79 2.40 -3.21
CA LYS A 401 -35.29 2.53 -1.84
C LYS A 401 -33.76 2.56 -1.82
N ILE A 402 -33.21 3.46 -1.02
CA ILE A 402 -31.76 3.54 -0.76
C ILE A 402 -31.28 2.19 -0.19
N LYS A 403 -30.29 1.58 -0.86
CA LYS A 403 -29.58 0.39 -0.39
C LYS A 403 -28.43 0.86 0.49
N GLN A 404 -28.28 0.24 1.66
CA GLN A 404 -27.20 0.54 2.57
C GLN A 404 -26.29 -0.67 2.72
N MET A 405 -24.98 -0.44 2.82
CA MET A 405 -24.01 -1.48 3.09
C MET A 405 -23.14 -1.11 4.30
N PRO A 406 -23.12 -1.92 5.38
CA PRO A 406 -22.30 -1.63 6.56
C PRO A 406 -20.80 -1.73 6.25
N CYS A 407 -20.02 -0.83 6.85
CA CYS A 407 -18.56 -0.85 6.78
C CYS A 407 -17.95 -1.65 7.93
N TYR A 408 -17.08 -2.59 7.59
CA TYR A 408 -16.34 -3.43 8.55
C TYR A 408 -14.82 -3.21 8.48
N CYS A 409 -14.37 -2.01 8.08
CA CYS A 409 -12.94 -1.72 7.94
C CYS A 409 -12.17 -1.76 9.28
N GLY A 410 -12.85 -1.55 10.40
CA GLY A 410 -12.24 -1.58 11.74
C GLY A 410 -11.53 -0.29 12.16
N ALA A 411 -11.49 0.72 11.28
CA ALA A 411 -10.95 2.04 11.58
C ALA A 411 -11.67 2.71 12.77
N ALA A 412 -10.93 3.50 13.56
CA ALA A 412 -11.48 4.17 14.74
C ALA A 412 -12.54 5.19 14.31
N ASP A 413 -12.24 5.98 13.28
CA ASP A 413 -13.12 7.01 12.73
C ASP A 413 -13.95 6.47 11.54
N CYS A 414 -14.27 5.18 11.56
CA CYS A 414 -15.07 4.53 10.52
C CYS A 414 -16.45 5.19 10.36
N ARG A 415 -16.79 5.60 9.12
CA ARG A 415 -18.11 6.16 8.74
C ARG A 415 -19.29 5.17 8.83
N LYS A 416 -19.02 3.93 9.27
CA LYS A 416 -19.96 2.81 9.51
C LYS A 416 -20.71 2.28 8.27
N ARG A 417 -20.66 2.95 7.13
CA ARG A 417 -21.29 2.54 5.86
C ARG A 417 -20.31 2.65 4.68
N LEU A 418 -20.45 1.77 3.69
CA LEU A 418 -19.84 1.93 2.37
C LEU A 418 -20.68 2.91 1.56
N PHE A 419 -21.99 2.65 1.46
CA PHE A 419 -23.02 3.51 0.85
C PHE A 419 -24.33 3.42 1.63
#